data_AF-A0A9E1SQK5-F1
#
_entry.id   AF-A0A9E1SQK5-F1
#
_cell.length_a   1.000
_cell.length_b   1.000
_cell.length_c   1.000
_cell.angle_alpha   90.00
_cell.angle_beta   90.00
_cell.angle_gamma   90.00
#
_symmetry.space_group_name_H-M   'P 1'
#
loop_
_entity.id
_entity.type
_entity.pdbx_description
1 polymer ?
#
loop_
_entity_poly.entity_id
_entity_poly.type
_entity_poly.pdbx_seq_one_letter_code
_entity_poly.pdbx_strand_id
1 'polypeptide(L)'
;ELGFLTPSDAIGKIVQHDSGNSRSDELIQNEYEIIGVIPDINFMGIKSEARGGIYSLQENNYFYLTIRYNGDDQQILSQISDLWKDIIPTFPLEYAFVSDLMSEQYAEEQKQMTMFAAFSGLAIFIACLGLFGLASFTAERRTKEIGIRKVFGAEVWQIVQMLVFQFSKPVLIANIIAWPIAYLAMSRWLESFVYRIDDMVIIALCLIAGLSALLIAWATVAGNSYAVARQNPIKALRYE
;
A
#
# COMPACT_ATOMS: atom_id res chain seq x y z
N GLU A 1 -29.63 -5.83 9.33
CA GLU A 1 -29.85 -4.38 9.56
C GLU A 1 -31.03 -4.19 10.47
N LEU A 2 -31.00 -3.23 11.39
CA LEU A 2 -32.02 -3.05 12.44
C LEU A 2 -33.32 -2.35 11.94
N GLY A 3 -33.42 -2.08 10.63
CA GLY A 3 -34.65 -1.58 10.00
C GLY A 3 -34.96 -0.09 10.19
N PHE A 4 -34.04 0.69 10.77
CA PHE A 4 -34.20 2.15 10.97
C PHE A 4 -33.63 2.93 9.78
N LEU A 5 -34.38 3.92 9.29
CA LEU A 5 -33.99 4.75 8.14
C LEU A 5 -33.10 5.93 8.54
N THR A 6 -33.26 6.45 9.77
CA THR A 6 -32.43 7.52 10.31
C THR A 6 -32.04 7.25 11.77
N PRO A 7 -30.90 7.80 12.24
CA PRO A 7 -30.49 7.68 13.64
C PRO A 7 -31.54 8.18 14.63
N SER A 8 -32.27 9.25 14.29
CA SER A 8 -33.34 9.80 15.12
C SER A 8 -34.56 8.88 15.24
N ASP A 9 -34.85 8.07 14.21
CA ASP A 9 -35.98 7.14 14.22
C ASP A 9 -35.72 5.92 15.13
N ALA A 10 -34.45 5.64 15.39
CA ALA A 10 -34.02 4.54 16.24
C ALA A 10 -34.13 4.86 17.73
N ILE A 11 -33.94 6.13 18.13
CA ILE A 11 -33.95 6.54 19.54
C ILE A 11 -35.36 6.34 20.15
N GLY A 12 -35.41 5.74 21.34
CA GLY A 12 -36.65 5.41 22.05
C GLY A 12 -37.38 4.17 21.53
N LYS A 13 -36.82 3.45 20.56
CA LYS A 13 -37.36 2.16 20.10
C LYS A 13 -36.83 1.02 20.96
N ILE A 14 -37.68 0.01 21.15
CA ILE A 14 -37.33 -1.22 21.86
C ILE A 14 -36.78 -2.23 20.85
N VAL A 15 -35.59 -2.76 21.14
CA VAL A 15 -34.98 -3.87 20.41
C VAL A 15 -34.97 -5.08 21.33
N GLN A 16 -35.51 -6.18 20.82
CA GLN A 16 -35.41 -7.47 21.49
C GLN A 16 -34.04 -8.08 21.16
N HIS A 17 -33.23 -8.28 22.19
CA HIS A 17 -31.98 -9.02 22.06
C HIS A 17 -32.16 -10.38 22.73
N ASP A 18 -32.18 -11.42 21.91
CA ASP A 18 -32.32 -12.78 22.38
C ASP A 18 -31.00 -13.24 22.99
N SER A 19 -30.92 -13.28 24.33
CA SER A 19 -29.74 -13.79 25.03
C SER A 19 -29.99 -15.21 25.51
N GLY A 20 -30.22 -16.12 24.57
CA GLY A 20 -30.29 -17.55 24.84
C GLY A 20 -28.90 -18.19 24.82
N ASN A 21 -28.52 -18.89 25.88
CA ASN A 21 -27.43 -19.87 25.80
C ASN A 21 -27.98 -21.08 25.01
N SER A 22 -27.28 -21.59 23.99
CA SER A 22 -27.78 -22.65 23.08
C SER A 22 -28.07 -24.02 23.74
N ARG A 23 -28.18 -24.07 25.07
CA ARG A 23 -28.42 -25.24 25.92
C ARG A 23 -29.71 -25.16 26.75
N SER A 24 -30.44 -24.06 26.73
CA SER A 24 -31.73 -23.91 27.42
C SER A 24 -32.82 -23.49 26.44
N ASP A 25 -33.94 -24.22 26.38
CA ASP A 25 -35.12 -23.92 25.56
C ASP A 25 -35.88 -22.64 26.00
N GLU A 26 -35.43 -21.96 27.06
CA GLU A 26 -35.97 -20.67 27.50
C GLU A 26 -35.15 -19.52 26.89
N LEU A 27 -35.71 -18.92 25.83
CA LEU A 27 -35.24 -17.65 25.27
C LEU A 27 -35.62 -16.53 26.25
N ILE A 28 -34.65 -16.04 27.03
CA ILE A 28 -34.85 -14.83 27.84
C ILE A 28 -34.83 -13.64 26.87
N GLN A 29 -36.02 -13.18 26.48
CA GLN A 29 -36.18 -11.97 25.70
C GLN A 29 -35.91 -10.76 26.60
N ASN A 30 -34.69 -10.21 26.47
CA ASN A 30 -34.36 -8.94 27.09
C ASN A 30 -34.71 -7.81 26.13
N GLU A 31 -35.59 -6.92 26.57
CA GLU A 31 -36.00 -5.72 25.85
C GLU A 31 -35.05 -4.57 26.21
N TYR A 32 -34.40 -3.99 25.20
CA TYR A 32 -33.50 -2.85 25.35
C TYR A 32 -34.07 -1.63 24.64
N GLU A 33 -34.15 -0.50 25.35
CA GLU A 33 -34.47 0.78 24.73
C GLU A 33 -33.21 1.40 24.11
N ILE A 34 -33.30 1.84 22.86
CA ILE A 34 -32.21 2.57 22.20
C ILE A 34 -32.16 3.99 22.76
N ILE A 35 -31.14 4.27 23.57
CA ILE A 35 -30.92 5.60 24.16
C ILE A 35 -30.05 6.54 23.30
N GLY A 36 -29.39 6.00 22.28
CA GLY A 36 -28.50 6.77 21.42
C GLY A 36 -27.94 5.98 20.25
N VAL A 37 -27.52 6.71 19.23
CA VAL A 37 -26.88 6.17 18.03
C VAL A 37 -25.54 6.88 17.88
N ILE A 38 -24.48 6.11 17.71
CA ILE A 38 -23.13 6.62 17.45
C ILE A 38 -22.83 6.55 15.95
N PRO A 39 -21.92 7.40 15.44
CA PRO A 39 -21.42 7.27 14.08
C PRO A 39 -20.80 5.89 13.83
N ASP A 40 -20.79 5.47 12.58
CA ASP A 40 -20.19 4.21 12.18
C ASP A 40 -18.73 4.14 12.62
N ILE A 41 -18.40 3.10 13.38
CA ILE A 41 -17.05 2.79 13.80
C ILE A 41 -16.66 1.43 13.23
N ASN A 42 -15.57 1.42 12.47
CA ASN A 42 -15.08 0.17 11.89
C ASN A 42 -14.22 -0.56 12.92
N PHE A 43 -14.82 -1.53 13.60
CA PHE A 43 -14.19 -2.29 14.68
C PHE A 43 -13.57 -3.61 14.21
N MET A 44 -14.03 -4.12 13.07
CA MET A 44 -13.42 -5.25 12.36
C MET A 44 -12.54 -4.63 11.26
N GLY A 45 -11.37 -5.22 10.93
CA GLY A 45 -10.31 -4.58 10.10
C GLY A 45 -10.76 -3.92 8.77
N ILE A 46 -9.85 -3.24 8.04
CA ILE A 46 -10.15 -2.35 6.88
C ILE A 46 -11.03 -3.02 5.78
N LYS A 47 -11.04 -4.35 5.70
CA LYS A 47 -11.80 -5.15 4.73
C LYS A 47 -13.25 -5.46 5.14
N SER A 48 -13.65 -5.20 6.38
CA SER A 48 -15.03 -5.44 6.83
C SER A 48 -15.84 -4.16 6.88
N GLU A 49 -17.10 -4.25 6.47
CA GLU A 49 -18.08 -3.18 6.64
C GLU A 49 -18.42 -3.02 8.12
N ALA A 50 -18.62 -1.76 8.54
CA ALA A 50 -19.17 -1.46 9.85
C ALA A 50 -20.56 -2.09 9.92
N ARG A 51 -20.65 -3.28 10.51
CA ARG A 51 -21.93 -3.95 10.76
C ARG A 51 -22.62 -3.22 11.90
N GLY A 52 -23.94 -3.06 11.80
CA GLY A 52 -24.75 -2.54 12.89
C GLY A 52 -24.52 -3.35 14.17
N GLY A 53 -23.92 -2.72 15.17
CA GLY A 53 -23.64 -3.30 16.49
C GLY A 53 -24.53 -2.66 17.55
N ILE A 54 -24.92 -3.44 18.55
CA ILE A 54 -25.64 -2.94 19.72
C ILE A 54 -24.63 -2.86 20.87
N TYR A 55 -24.48 -1.68 21.44
CA TYR A 55 -23.73 -1.48 22.67
C TYR A 55 -24.72 -1.51 23.83
N SER A 56 -24.60 -2.51 24.71
CA SER A 56 -25.40 -2.61 25.93
C SER A 56 -24.52 -2.35 27.14
N LEU A 57 -25.04 -1.61 28.12
CA LEU A 57 -24.40 -1.46 29.42
C LEU A 57 -24.71 -2.72 30.24
N GLN A 58 -23.67 -3.50 30.55
CA GLN A 58 -23.79 -4.63 31.48
C GLN A 58 -23.06 -4.26 32.77
N GLU A 59 -23.81 -4.07 33.85
CA GLU A 59 -23.27 -3.58 35.14
C GLU A 59 -22.42 -4.61 35.89
N ASN A 60 -22.53 -5.90 35.54
CA ASN A 60 -21.91 -7.00 36.30
C ASN A 60 -21.02 -7.92 35.46
N ASN A 61 -20.65 -7.52 34.23
CA ASN A 61 -19.95 -8.41 33.29
C ASN A 61 -18.73 -7.74 32.64
N TYR A 62 -17.69 -7.50 33.44
CA TYR A 62 -16.45 -6.87 32.98
C TYR A 62 -15.36 -7.93 32.79
N PHE A 63 -15.04 -8.25 31.53
CA PHE A 63 -13.91 -9.14 31.19
C PHE A 63 -12.62 -8.40 30.88
N TYR A 64 -12.72 -7.13 30.48
CA TYR A 64 -11.57 -6.32 30.05
C TYR A 64 -11.71 -4.89 30.56
N LEU A 65 -10.57 -4.30 30.96
CA LEU A 65 -10.46 -2.88 31.30
C LEU A 65 -9.66 -2.17 30.20
N THR A 66 -10.30 -1.24 29.50
CA THR A 66 -9.64 -0.42 28.48
C THR A 66 -9.18 0.89 29.09
N ILE A 67 -7.87 1.15 29.06
CA ILE A 67 -7.27 2.37 29.60
C ILE A 67 -6.75 3.21 28.44
N ARG A 68 -7.23 4.45 28.35
CA ARG A 68 -6.67 5.46 27.44
C ARG A 68 -5.74 6.36 28.24
N TYR A 69 -4.52 6.49 27.78
CA TYR A 69 -3.51 7.33 28.41
C TYR A 69 -2.73 8.16 27.39
N ASN A 70 -1.90 9.08 27.87
CA ASN A 70 -0.96 9.86 27.07
C ASN A 70 0.38 9.89 27.81
N GLY A 71 1.47 9.53 27.14
CA GLY A 71 2.80 9.43 27.74
C GLY A 71 3.58 8.22 27.23
N ASP A 72 4.63 7.86 27.97
CA ASP A 72 5.48 6.70 27.67
C ASP A 72 4.83 5.38 28.14
N ASP A 73 4.81 4.38 27.25
CA ASP A 73 4.16 3.10 27.48
C ASP A 73 4.77 2.33 28.65
N GLN A 74 6.11 2.34 28.79
CA GLN A 74 6.78 1.60 29.88
C GLN A 74 6.50 2.24 31.23
N GLN A 75 6.52 3.57 31.28
CA GLN A 75 6.21 4.30 32.50
C GLN A 75 4.77 4.02 32.96
N ILE A 76 3.79 4.05 32.05
CA ILE A 76 2.39 3.82 32.41
C ILE A 76 2.10 2.35 32.74
N LEU A 77 2.70 1.41 32.01
CA LEU A 77 2.60 -0.01 32.36
C LEU A 77 3.17 -0.31 33.75
N SER A 78 4.29 0.30 34.13
CA SER A 78 4.85 0.09 35.48
C SER A 78 3.89 0.58 36.57
N GLN A 79 3.31 1.78 36.40
CA GLN A 79 2.32 2.32 37.34
C GLN A 79 1.06 1.46 37.43
N ILE A 80 0.53 0.98 36.30
CA ILE A 80 -0.63 0.08 36.26
C ILE A 80 -0.28 -1.26 36.93
N SER A 81 0.91 -1.81 36.67
CA SER A 81 1.36 -3.08 37.27
C SER A 81 1.46 -2.99 38.79
N ASP A 82 1.97 -1.88 39.32
CA ASP A 82 2.10 -1.68 40.76
C ASP A 82 0.72 -1.52 41.41
N LEU A 83 -0.16 -0.70 40.82
CA LEU A 83 -1.54 -0.57 41.29
C LEU A 83 -2.32 -1.89 41.23
N TRP A 84 -2.10 -2.70 40.18
CA TRP A 84 -2.76 -3.99 40.04
C TRP A 84 -2.35 -4.96 41.14
N LYS A 85 -1.07 -5.02 41.48
CA LYS A 85 -0.56 -5.88 42.56
C LYS A 85 -1.14 -5.49 43.92
N ASP A 86 -1.34 -4.19 44.14
CA ASP A 86 -1.92 -3.69 45.39
C ASP A 86 -3.41 -4.03 45.53
N ILE A 87 -4.17 -3.94 44.42
CA ILE A 87 -5.63 -4.13 44.43
C ILE A 87 -6.00 -5.62 44.27
N ILE A 88 -5.32 -6.34 43.38
CA ILE A 88 -5.62 -7.73 42.99
C ILE A 88 -4.33 -8.57 42.98
N PRO A 89 -3.76 -8.89 44.15
CA PRO A 89 -2.49 -9.64 44.24
C PRO A 89 -2.60 -11.09 43.75
N THR A 90 -3.81 -11.66 43.73
CA THR A 90 -4.06 -13.08 43.44
C THR A 90 -4.00 -13.42 41.95
N PHE A 91 -4.16 -12.44 41.06
CA PHE A 91 -4.21 -12.66 39.62
C PHE A 91 -3.10 -11.88 38.89
N PRO A 92 -2.34 -12.50 37.98
CA PRO A 92 -1.36 -11.79 37.18
C PRO A 92 -2.06 -10.77 36.26
N LEU A 93 -1.42 -9.62 36.07
CA LEU A 93 -1.89 -8.62 35.10
C LEU A 93 -1.65 -9.15 33.67
N GLU A 94 -2.73 -9.47 32.98
CA GLU A 94 -2.72 -9.71 31.53
C GLU A 94 -3.08 -8.41 30.80
N TYR A 95 -2.27 -8.03 29.82
CA TYR A 95 -2.50 -6.82 29.03
C TYR A 95 -2.12 -7.05 27.57
N ALA A 96 -2.76 -6.28 26.69
CA ALA A 96 -2.39 -6.18 25.29
C ALA A 96 -2.55 -4.73 24.85
N PHE A 97 -1.59 -4.21 24.08
CA PHE A 97 -1.75 -2.90 23.47
C PHE A 97 -2.68 -2.98 22.28
N VAL A 98 -3.55 -1.99 22.14
CA VAL A 98 -4.44 -1.88 20.98
C VAL A 98 -3.64 -1.80 19.67
N SER A 99 -2.46 -1.16 19.70
CA SER A 99 -1.53 -1.11 18.56
C SER A 99 -1.07 -2.50 18.13
N ASP A 100 -0.76 -3.37 19.07
CA ASP A 100 -0.21 -4.70 18.79
C ASP A 100 -1.30 -5.61 18.21
N LEU A 101 -2.50 -5.56 18.82
CA LEU A 101 -3.68 -6.25 18.32
C LEU A 101 -4.05 -5.80 16.90
N MET A 102 -3.93 -4.49 16.62
CA MET A 102 -4.11 -3.98 15.26
C MET A 102 -3.00 -4.44 14.32
N SER A 103 -1.74 -4.43 14.76
CA SER A 103 -0.60 -4.81 13.91
C SER A 103 -0.68 -6.26 13.42
N GLU A 104 -1.19 -7.17 14.25
CA GLU A 104 -1.39 -8.56 13.89
C GLU A 104 -2.43 -8.70 12.77
N GLN A 105 -3.50 -7.90 12.81
CA GLN A 105 -4.51 -7.83 11.74
C GLN A 105 -3.95 -7.31 10.41
N TYR A 106 -2.86 -6.54 10.42
CA TYR A 106 -2.21 -5.98 9.22
C TYR A 106 -0.95 -6.73 8.77
N ALA A 107 -0.53 -7.75 9.52
CA ALA A 107 0.74 -8.43 9.28
C ALA A 107 0.77 -9.13 7.91
N GLU A 108 -0.38 -9.65 7.44
CA GLU A 108 -0.50 -10.30 6.14
C GLU A 108 -0.35 -9.29 4.99
N GLU A 109 -1.03 -8.15 5.08
CA GLU A 109 -0.95 -7.05 4.12
C GLU A 109 0.48 -6.53 4.02
N GLN A 110 1.15 -6.36 5.16
CA GLN A 110 2.52 -5.85 5.18
C GLN A 110 3.52 -6.83 4.57
N LYS A 111 3.32 -8.14 4.75
CA LYS A 111 4.10 -9.18 4.05
C LYS A 111 3.87 -9.11 2.54
N GLN A 112 2.62 -8.99 2.09
CA GLN A 112 2.29 -8.87 0.67
C GLN A 112 2.92 -7.61 0.04
N MET A 113 2.82 -6.45 0.71
CA MET A 113 3.48 -5.22 0.25
C MET A 113 4.99 -5.40 0.10
N THR A 114 5.63 -6.05 1.07
CA THR A 114 7.07 -6.30 1.05
C THR A 114 7.47 -7.20 -0.12
N MET A 115 6.69 -8.25 -0.39
CA MET A 115 6.92 -9.15 -1.55
C MET A 115 6.76 -8.40 -2.88
N PHE A 116 5.69 -7.62 -3.04
CA PHE A 116 5.49 -6.81 -4.24
C PHE A 116 6.62 -5.80 -4.44
N ALA A 117 7.03 -5.09 -3.39
CA ALA A 117 8.14 -4.15 -3.47
C ALA A 117 9.45 -4.81 -3.91
N ALA A 118 9.76 -6.00 -3.36
CA ALA A 118 10.95 -6.76 -3.73
C ALA A 118 10.90 -7.22 -5.20
N PHE A 119 9.78 -7.78 -5.65
CA PHE A 119 9.62 -8.23 -7.04
C PHE A 119 9.60 -7.08 -8.03
N SER A 120 8.94 -5.96 -7.70
CA SER A 120 8.98 -4.75 -8.52
C SER A 120 10.39 -4.18 -8.63
N GLY A 121 11.13 -4.11 -7.53
CA GLY A 121 12.53 -3.68 -7.55
C GLY A 121 13.41 -4.56 -8.44
N LEU A 122 13.25 -5.88 -8.33
CA LEU A 122 13.96 -6.85 -9.15
C LEU A 122 13.57 -6.75 -10.65
N ALA A 123 12.28 -6.58 -10.94
CA ALA A 123 11.80 -6.38 -12.31
C ALA A 123 12.35 -5.10 -12.93
N ILE A 124 12.38 -3.98 -12.18
CA ILE A 124 13.00 -2.73 -12.63
C ILE A 124 14.49 -2.93 -12.89
N PHE A 125 15.20 -3.63 -12.00
CA PHE A 125 16.62 -3.91 -12.17
C PHE A 125 16.90 -4.72 -13.45
N ILE A 126 16.16 -5.80 -13.68
CA ILE A 126 16.29 -6.62 -14.90
C ILE A 126 15.92 -5.80 -16.15
N ALA A 127 14.87 -4.99 -16.09
CA ALA A 127 14.48 -4.11 -17.18
C ALA A 127 15.59 -3.10 -17.53
N CYS A 128 16.27 -2.53 -16.52
CA CYS A 128 17.41 -1.65 -16.73
C CYS A 128 18.59 -2.37 -17.39
N LEU A 129 18.89 -3.61 -16.99
CA LEU A 129 19.92 -4.42 -17.66
C LEU A 129 19.56 -4.72 -19.12
N GLY A 130 18.30 -5.04 -19.40
CA GLY A 130 17.81 -5.26 -20.76
C GLY A 130 17.92 -4.01 -21.64
N LEU A 131 17.49 -2.87 -21.10
CA LEU A 131 17.59 -1.57 -21.76
C LEU A 131 19.05 -1.17 -22.01
N PHE A 132 19.91 -1.40 -21.02
CA PHE A 132 21.36 -1.19 -21.14
C PHE A 132 21.96 -2.05 -22.26
N GLY A 133 21.64 -3.35 -22.31
CA GLY A 133 22.11 -4.26 -23.35
C GLY A 133 21.64 -3.85 -24.74
N LEU A 134 20.36 -3.49 -24.90
CA LEU A 134 19.80 -2.97 -26.15
C LEU A 134 20.47 -1.67 -26.60
N ALA A 135 20.69 -0.74 -25.67
CA ALA A 135 21.37 0.52 -25.95
C ALA A 135 22.83 0.30 -26.39
N SER A 136 23.57 -0.57 -25.71
CA SER A 136 24.96 -0.92 -26.07
C SER A 136 25.04 -1.54 -27.46
N PHE A 137 24.18 -2.52 -27.75
CA PHE A 137 24.13 -3.18 -29.05
C PHE A 137 23.77 -2.22 -30.19
N THR A 138 22.83 -1.29 -29.93
CA THR A 138 22.41 -0.28 -30.90
C THR A 138 23.52 0.74 -31.16
N ALA A 139 24.24 1.16 -30.11
CA ALA A 139 25.39 2.05 -30.25
C ALA A 139 26.51 1.39 -31.07
N GLU A 140 26.82 0.12 -30.80
CA GLU A 140 27.84 -0.64 -31.51
C GLU A 140 27.51 -0.81 -33.00
N ARG A 141 26.28 -1.20 -33.35
CA ARG A 141 25.85 -1.31 -34.76
C ARG A 141 25.90 0.01 -35.53
N ARG A 142 25.76 1.13 -34.82
CA ARG A 142 25.74 2.48 -35.42
C ARG A 142 27.06 3.22 -35.28
N THR A 143 28.13 2.54 -34.86
CA THR A 143 29.47 3.10 -34.70
C THR A 143 29.98 3.76 -35.99
N LYS A 144 29.67 3.19 -37.17
CA LYS A 144 30.06 3.78 -38.48
C LYS A 144 29.35 5.13 -38.73
N GLU A 145 28.05 5.22 -38.50
CA GLU A 145 27.29 6.48 -38.66
C GLU A 145 27.70 7.54 -37.63
N ILE A 146 27.91 7.10 -36.37
CA ILE A 146 28.36 7.94 -35.26
C ILE A 146 29.76 8.48 -35.52
N GLY A 147 30.67 7.63 -35.99
CA GLY A 147 32.04 8.01 -36.36
C GLY A 147 32.08 9.05 -37.47
N ILE A 148 31.28 8.85 -38.53
CA ILE A 148 31.17 9.82 -39.63
C ILE A 148 30.63 11.16 -39.11
N ARG A 149 29.51 11.19 -38.36
CA ARG A 149 28.96 12.43 -37.80
C ARG A 149 29.94 13.16 -36.87
N LYS A 150 30.70 12.42 -36.06
CA LYS A 150 31.69 12.99 -35.14
C LYS A 150 32.85 13.65 -35.88
N VAL A 151 33.28 13.10 -37.03
CA VAL A 151 34.28 13.73 -37.92
C VAL A 151 33.75 15.00 -38.57
N PHE A 152 32.44 15.06 -38.86
CA PHE A 152 31.75 16.28 -39.32
C PHE A 152 31.40 17.28 -38.20
N GLY A 153 31.91 17.09 -36.98
CA GLY A 153 31.75 18.05 -35.88
C GLY A 153 30.46 17.91 -35.06
N ALA A 154 29.72 16.79 -35.20
CA ALA A 154 28.53 16.57 -34.38
C ALA A 154 28.89 16.40 -32.89
N GLU A 155 28.17 17.13 -32.04
CA GLU A 155 28.33 17.03 -30.58
C GLU A 155 27.82 15.69 -30.04
N VAL A 156 28.50 15.17 -29.02
CA VAL A 156 28.12 13.95 -28.29
C VAL A 156 26.66 13.99 -27.82
N TRP A 157 26.17 15.18 -27.48
CA TRP A 157 24.79 15.41 -27.04
C TRP A 157 23.73 15.04 -28.09
N GLN A 158 24.00 15.30 -29.39
CA GLN A 158 23.06 14.97 -30.47
C GLN A 158 22.87 13.46 -30.62
N ILE A 159 23.93 12.68 -30.35
CA ILE A 159 23.90 11.21 -30.42
C ILE A 159 23.12 10.65 -29.23
N VAL A 160 23.36 11.18 -28.03
CA VAL A 160 22.64 10.80 -26.81
C VAL A 160 21.15 11.10 -26.95
N GLN A 161 20.78 12.30 -27.41
CA GLN A 161 19.37 12.69 -27.60
C GLN A 161 18.65 11.79 -28.62
N MET A 162 19.34 11.43 -29.70
CA MET A 162 18.78 10.54 -30.72
C MET A 162 18.52 9.13 -30.18
N LEU A 163 19.45 8.58 -29.38
CA LEU A 163 19.28 7.28 -28.73
C LEU A 163 18.15 7.33 -27.70
N VAL A 164 18.14 8.32 -26.80
CA VAL A 164 17.08 8.51 -25.80
C VAL A 164 15.69 8.59 -26.43
N PHE A 165 15.54 9.31 -27.55
CA PHE A 165 14.25 9.40 -28.25
C PHE A 165 13.84 8.10 -28.96
N GLN A 166 14.79 7.28 -29.41
CA GLN A 166 14.46 5.96 -29.95
C GLN A 166 13.95 5.01 -28.87
N PHE A 167 14.52 5.09 -27.65
CA PHE A 167 14.08 4.27 -26.52
C PHE A 167 12.83 4.81 -25.81
N SER A 168 12.50 6.11 -25.93
CA SER A 168 11.28 6.66 -25.33
C SER A 168 10.01 6.11 -25.98
N LYS A 169 10.00 5.89 -27.30
CA LYS A 169 8.83 5.34 -28.02
C LYS A 169 8.34 3.98 -27.46
N PRO A 170 9.17 2.93 -27.36
CA PRO A 170 8.72 1.66 -26.82
C PRO A 170 8.31 1.76 -25.34
N VAL A 171 8.96 2.60 -24.53
CA VAL A 171 8.58 2.84 -23.13
C VAL A 171 7.21 3.51 -23.03
N LEU A 172 6.93 4.51 -23.88
CA LEU A 172 5.62 5.16 -23.94
C LEU A 172 4.51 4.21 -24.35
N ILE A 173 4.76 3.36 -25.36
CA ILE A 173 3.80 2.32 -25.78
C ILE A 173 3.55 1.34 -24.64
N ALA A 174 4.60 0.90 -23.95
CA ALA A 174 4.47 0.03 -22.78
C ALA A 174 3.64 0.69 -21.67
N ASN A 175 3.85 1.98 -21.37
CA ASN A 175 3.07 2.72 -20.38
C ASN A 175 1.58 2.82 -20.76
N ILE A 176 1.27 3.09 -22.03
CA ILE A 176 -0.12 3.18 -22.51
C ILE A 176 -0.86 1.86 -22.32
N ILE A 177 -0.17 0.72 -22.47
CA ILE A 177 -0.73 -0.61 -22.25
C ILE A 177 -0.77 -0.95 -20.75
N ALA A 178 0.25 -0.55 -19.99
CA ALA A 178 0.35 -0.85 -18.57
C ALA A 178 -0.69 -0.11 -17.73
N TRP A 179 -1.02 1.15 -18.05
CA TRP A 179 -2.01 1.94 -17.31
C TRP A 179 -3.40 1.30 -17.20
N PRO A 180 -4.07 0.86 -18.28
CA PRO A 180 -5.39 0.24 -18.16
C PRO A 180 -5.33 -1.09 -17.41
N ILE A 181 -4.26 -1.87 -17.58
CA ILE A 181 -4.07 -3.14 -16.87
C ILE A 181 -3.89 -2.89 -15.37
N ALA A 182 -3.03 -1.93 -15.02
CA ALA A 182 -2.78 -1.55 -13.63
C ALA A 182 -4.04 -0.97 -12.97
N TYR A 183 -4.78 -0.13 -13.68
CA TYR A 183 -6.06 0.41 -13.21
C TYR A 183 -7.05 -0.71 -12.91
N LEU A 184 -7.30 -1.62 -13.86
CA LEU A 184 -8.25 -2.73 -13.67
C LEU A 184 -7.85 -3.66 -12.52
N ALA A 185 -6.55 -3.98 -12.41
CA ALA A 185 -6.04 -4.79 -11.31
C ALA A 185 -6.23 -4.11 -9.95
N MET A 186 -5.94 -2.80 -9.88
CA MET A 186 -6.05 -2.02 -8.65
C MET A 186 -7.50 -1.79 -8.24
N SER A 187 -8.40 -1.49 -9.19
CA SER A 187 -9.84 -1.35 -8.92
C SER A 187 -10.42 -2.64 -8.36
N ARG A 188 -10.12 -3.80 -8.96
CA ARG A 188 -10.58 -5.11 -8.45
C ARG A 188 -10.02 -5.45 -7.08
N TRP A 189 -8.78 -5.05 -6.79
CA TRP A 189 -8.20 -5.24 -5.47
C TRP A 189 -8.86 -4.32 -4.42
N LEU A 190 -9.13 -3.06 -4.79
CA LEU A 190 -9.81 -2.07 -3.94
C LEU A 190 -11.29 -2.41 -3.67
N GLU A 191 -11.95 -3.19 -4.53
CA GLU A 191 -13.31 -3.70 -4.26
C GLU A 191 -13.40 -4.54 -2.97
N SER A 192 -12.29 -5.11 -2.51
CA SER A 192 -12.22 -5.85 -1.24
C SER A 192 -12.16 -4.95 0.00
N PHE A 193 -12.14 -3.63 -0.19
CA PHE A 193 -12.02 -2.64 0.87
C PHE A 193 -13.23 -1.71 0.89
N VAL A 194 -13.77 -1.49 2.08
CA VAL A 194 -14.95 -0.66 2.30
C VAL A 194 -14.62 0.82 2.13
N TYR A 195 -13.45 1.20 2.63
CA TYR A 195 -12.86 2.51 2.42
C TYR A 195 -11.84 2.40 1.29
N ARG A 196 -12.23 2.85 0.11
CA ARG A 196 -11.40 2.89 -1.10
C ARG A 196 -10.96 4.31 -1.41
N ILE A 197 -9.79 4.43 -2.03
CA ILE A 197 -9.25 5.69 -2.52
C ILE A 197 -9.97 6.04 -3.84
N ASP A 198 -10.21 7.32 -4.08
CA ASP A 198 -10.81 7.81 -5.32
C ASP A 198 -10.02 7.39 -6.57
N ASP A 199 -10.75 7.09 -7.67
CA ASP A 199 -10.17 6.70 -8.96
C ASP A 199 -9.16 7.72 -9.49
N MET A 200 -9.34 9.01 -9.15
CA MET A 200 -8.42 10.08 -9.53
C MET A 200 -7.01 9.87 -8.96
N VAL A 201 -6.90 9.34 -7.74
CA VAL A 201 -5.61 9.07 -7.10
C VAL A 201 -4.92 7.88 -7.77
N ILE A 202 -5.67 6.85 -8.16
CA ILE A 202 -5.13 5.69 -8.89
C ILE A 202 -4.52 6.15 -10.21
N ILE A 203 -5.23 7.00 -10.95
CA ILE A 203 -4.74 7.58 -12.20
C ILE A 203 -3.49 8.41 -11.96
N ALA A 204 -3.46 9.24 -10.91
CA ALA A 204 -2.29 10.04 -10.56
C ALA A 204 -1.05 9.15 -10.25
N LEU A 205 -1.24 8.05 -9.50
CA LEU A 205 -0.18 7.10 -9.20
C LEU A 205 0.35 6.39 -10.45
N CYS A 206 -0.54 5.98 -11.37
CA CYS A 206 -0.16 5.42 -12.66
C CYS A 206 0.69 6.40 -13.49
N LEU A 207 0.32 7.69 -13.50
CA LEU A 207 1.09 8.73 -14.18
C LEU A 207 2.47 8.93 -13.54
N ILE A 208 2.55 8.99 -12.20
CA ILE A 208 3.81 9.12 -11.47
C ILE A 208 4.73 7.92 -11.74
N ALA A 209 4.18 6.69 -11.72
CA ALA A 209 4.92 5.47 -12.03
C ALA A 209 5.40 5.43 -13.49
N GLY A 210 4.56 5.87 -14.43
CA GLY A 210 4.94 5.97 -15.84
C GLY A 210 6.06 6.99 -16.07
N LEU A 211 6.00 8.12 -15.37
CA LEU A 211 7.03 9.17 -15.42
C LEU A 211 8.34 8.68 -14.79
N SER A 212 8.28 8.01 -13.65
CA SER A 212 9.49 7.46 -13.00
C SER A 212 10.14 6.38 -13.87
N ALA A 213 9.36 5.50 -14.51
CA ALA A 213 9.87 4.52 -15.47
C ALA A 213 10.58 5.19 -16.66
N LEU A 214 10.01 6.28 -17.21
CA LEU A 214 10.64 7.08 -18.27
C LEU A 214 11.97 7.70 -17.81
N LEU A 215 12.00 8.28 -16.61
CA LEU A 215 13.21 8.87 -16.05
C LEU A 215 14.32 7.83 -15.85
N ILE A 216 13.97 6.65 -15.33
CA ILE A 216 14.91 5.53 -15.15
C ILE A 216 15.45 5.07 -16.51
N ALA A 217 14.58 4.94 -17.51
CA ALA A 217 14.98 4.56 -18.87
C ALA A 217 15.93 5.58 -19.47
N TRP A 218 15.61 6.87 -19.38
CA TRP A 218 16.47 7.95 -19.86
C TRP A 218 17.81 7.99 -19.15
N ALA A 219 17.84 7.86 -17.83
CA ALA A 219 19.07 7.80 -17.05
C ALA A 219 19.97 6.64 -17.50
N THR A 220 19.38 5.46 -17.69
CA THR A 220 20.09 4.24 -18.12
C THR A 220 20.68 4.39 -19.53
N VAL A 221 19.87 4.86 -20.49
CA VAL A 221 20.34 5.06 -21.89
C VAL A 221 21.34 6.19 -22.00
N ALA A 222 21.08 7.32 -21.34
CA ALA A 222 21.96 8.48 -21.38
C ALA A 222 23.32 8.17 -20.75
N GLY A 223 23.33 7.51 -19.59
CA GLY A 223 24.56 7.08 -18.92
C GLY A 223 25.40 6.16 -19.80
N ASN A 224 24.78 5.17 -20.43
CA ASN A 224 25.47 4.24 -21.33
C ASN A 224 25.99 4.94 -22.60
N SER A 225 25.13 5.72 -23.26
CA SER A 225 25.48 6.44 -24.49
C SER A 225 26.62 7.43 -24.25
N TYR A 226 26.61 8.12 -23.10
CA TYR A 226 27.68 9.01 -22.69
C TYR A 226 28.99 8.25 -22.45
N ALA A 227 28.94 7.14 -21.71
CA ALA A 227 30.12 6.30 -21.45
C ALA A 227 30.75 5.80 -22.76
N VAL A 228 29.95 5.31 -23.71
CA VAL A 228 30.41 4.83 -25.03
C VAL A 228 30.97 5.98 -25.89
N ALA A 229 30.29 7.12 -25.94
CA ALA A 229 30.72 8.26 -26.76
C ALA A 229 32.03 8.92 -26.27
N ARG A 230 32.37 8.77 -24.98
CA ARG A 230 33.61 9.27 -24.36
C ARG A 230 34.80 8.33 -24.55
N GLN A 231 34.58 7.06 -24.90
CA GLN A 231 35.69 6.16 -25.19
C GLN A 231 36.42 6.60 -26.46
N ASN A 232 37.75 6.63 -26.38
CA ASN A 232 38.61 7.20 -27.40
C ASN A 232 38.48 6.40 -28.72
N PRO A 233 38.05 7.02 -29.83
CA PRO A 233 37.73 6.32 -31.08
C PRO A 233 38.94 5.64 -31.75
N ILE A 234 40.15 5.95 -31.29
CA ILE A 234 41.43 5.44 -31.82
C ILE A 234 41.58 3.92 -31.60
N LYS A 235 40.89 3.31 -30.62
CA LYS A 235 40.90 1.84 -30.45
C LYS A 235 39.88 1.10 -31.32
N ALA A 236 38.82 1.76 -31.77
CA ALA A 236 37.75 1.12 -32.56
C ALA A 236 38.17 0.89 -34.03
N LEU A 237 39.14 1.65 -34.53
CA LEU A 237 39.67 1.53 -35.90
C LEU A 237 40.93 0.67 -36.03
N ARG A 238 41.47 0.13 -34.93
CA ARG A 238 42.70 -0.70 -34.94
C ARG A 238 42.45 -2.21 -34.86
N TYR A 239 41.18 -2.62 -34.91
CA TYR A 239 40.75 -4.02 -34.90
C TYR A 239 40.07 -4.47 -36.22
N GLU A 240 40.11 -3.63 -37.25
CA GLU A 240 40.02 -4.06 -38.66
C GLU A 240 41.34 -3.74 -39.36
#